data_AF-A0A3Q8T1L2-F1
#
_entry.id   AF-A0A3Q8T1L2-F1
#
_cell.length_a   1.000
_cell.length_b   1.000
_cell.length_c   1.000
_cell.angle_alpha   90.00
_cell.angle_beta   90.00
_cell.angle_gamma   90.00
#
_symmetry.space_group_name_H-M   'P 1'
#
loop_
_entity.id
_entity.type
_entity.pdbx_description
1 polymer ?
#
loop_
_entity_poly.entity_id
_entity_poly.type
_entity_poly.pdbx_seq_one_letter_code
_entity_poly.pdbx_strand_id
1 'polypeptide(L)'
;MTNNYHIIYNSPIYDDTLFVELEAIAWELVNSGRIRIDTGTTSNCARILIPELGYSVAFSEKELKQPKLLEFTKRILAGFWAEKIQSSRMVIEKVEYTLSLLNKELSKNVPLANNLEIKIARILAQSAHPVVLRMLLWERTEIYVTYGYSIGDMLDVPTWRSSGNNSGMQSTDGRDAAVFVSCGGDPFGKTDKDHPEYGDGHPAIARMMVIAAQEMGHYSDIKRDYSGRQVGRYSANFDATRADHAVAEARKSDMHNINHIHQIFKHAGIEKLKEAEKSLKFYQKFKFKVFIKGWINLKLLFLYRSFVKQCVNKGLEFVKIAYHHEKFVALFLEAMVEDMKFNLAPQADVYKRENKMQEEAILCVEALARVPQQVIKYGKLATKSFYPNLYNIYYAKVIPGCITAYENMCGVKYSFKLSAPKFAHLKRFLRRKLPFVR
;
A
#
# COMPACT_ATOMS: atom_id res chain seq x y z
N MET A 1 -7.23 11.04 -16.03
CA MET A 1 -6.28 11.33 -14.93
C MET A 1 -5.90 10.00 -14.30
N THR A 2 -4.63 9.80 -13.94
CA THR A 2 -4.11 8.49 -13.49
C THR A 2 -3.42 8.64 -12.13
N ASN A 3 -3.59 7.65 -11.26
CA ASN A 3 -2.86 7.57 -9.99
C ASN A 3 -1.36 7.33 -10.25
N ASN A 4 -0.50 8.15 -9.64
CA ASN A 4 0.95 8.05 -9.78
C ASN A 4 1.53 6.99 -8.84
N TYR A 5 1.80 5.79 -9.34
CA TYR A 5 2.31 4.68 -8.51
C TYR A 5 3.84 4.67 -8.31
N HIS A 6 4.58 5.46 -9.09
CA HIS A 6 6.05 5.47 -9.06
C HIS A 6 6.65 6.48 -8.06
N ILE A 7 5.81 7.13 -7.24
CA ILE A 7 6.24 8.18 -6.30
C ILE A 7 6.18 7.65 -4.88
N ILE A 8 7.29 7.78 -4.14
CA ILE A 8 7.37 7.55 -2.70
C ILE A 8 8.19 8.64 -2.01
N TYR A 9 7.73 9.07 -0.84
CA TYR A 9 8.36 10.15 -0.08
C TYR A 9 9.71 9.72 0.51
N ASN A 10 9.79 8.48 0.99
CA ASN A 10 11.01 7.87 1.49
C ASN A 10 11.21 6.50 0.83
N SER A 11 12.43 6.22 0.37
CA SER A 11 12.79 4.86 -0.03
C SER A 11 12.75 3.91 1.17
N PRO A 12 12.15 2.71 1.04
CA PRO A 12 12.09 1.76 2.13
C PRO A 12 13.47 1.17 2.43
N ILE A 13 13.67 0.78 3.68
CA ILE A 13 14.86 0.04 4.10
C ILE A 13 14.58 -1.45 3.97
N TYR A 14 15.26 -2.14 3.06
CA TYR A 14 15.14 -3.60 2.87
C TYR A 14 16.50 -4.33 2.89
N ASP A 15 17.58 -3.66 2.48
CA ASP A 15 18.95 -4.19 2.48
C ASP A 15 19.83 -3.72 3.65
N ASP A 16 19.34 -2.79 4.47
CA ASP A 16 20.06 -2.26 5.62
C ASP A 16 19.30 -2.49 6.93
N THR A 17 19.86 -2.02 8.03
CA THR A 17 19.30 -2.23 9.35
C THR A 17 18.04 -1.38 9.54
N LEU A 18 16.90 -2.07 9.60
CA LEU A 18 15.58 -1.50 9.87
C LEU A 18 15.39 -1.24 11.38
N PHE A 19 14.43 -0.41 11.76
CA PHE A 19 14.04 -0.23 13.16
C PHE A 19 13.63 -1.56 13.79
N VAL A 20 14.00 -1.78 15.06
CA VAL A 20 13.87 -3.09 15.74
C VAL A 20 12.43 -3.63 15.67
N GLU A 21 11.45 -2.75 15.87
CA GLU A 21 10.04 -3.12 15.94
C GLU A 21 9.47 -3.44 14.55
N LEU A 22 9.94 -2.76 13.50
CA LEU A 22 9.55 -3.05 12.12
C LEU A 22 10.24 -4.31 11.59
N GLU A 23 11.49 -4.55 12.00
CA GLU A 23 12.21 -5.78 11.70
C GLU A 23 11.52 -6.99 12.35
N ALA A 24 11.09 -6.86 13.60
CA ALA A 24 10.30 -7.89 14.29
C ALA A 24 9.00 -8.20 13.54
N ILE A 25 8.25 -7.17 13.11
CA ILE A 25 7.04 -7.35 12.31
C ILE A 25 7.35 -8.06 10.99
N ALA A 26 8.44 -7.69 10.30
CA ALA A 26 8.84 -8.33 9.06
C ALA A 26 9.10 -9.84 9.26
N TRP A 27 9.83 -10.22 10.31
CA TRP A 27 10.05 -11.63 10.64
C TRP A 27 8.77 -12.35 11.08
N GLU A 28 7.90 -11.71 11.84
CA GLU A 28 6.60 -12.28 12.22
C GLU A 28 5.73 -12.53 10.99
N LEU A 29 5.71 -11.63 10.01
CA LEU A 29 5.01 -11.83 8.74
C LEU A 29 5.56 -13.05 8.02
N VAL A 30 6.88 -13.16 7.85
CA VAL A 30 7.51 -14.32 7.21
C VAL A 30 7.18 -15.62 7.96
N ASN A 31 7.32 -15.62 9.27
CA ASN A 31 7.12 -16.82 10.10
C ASN A 31 5.65 -17.20 10.26
N SER A 32 4.71 -16.27 10.02
CA SER A 32 3.28 -16.57 10.05
C SER A 32 2.83 -17.52 8.95
N GLY A 33 3.61 -17.62 7.86
CA GLY A 33 3.23 -18.35 6.66
C GLY A 33 2.11 -17.68 5.85
N ARG A 34 1.67 -16.46 6.21
CA ARG A 34 0.56 -15.78 5.54
C ARG A 34 0.96 -14.89 4.36
N ILE A 35 2.25 -14.71 4.12
CA ILE A 35 2.73 -14.03 2.90
C ILE A 35 2.86 -15.05 1.77
N ARG A 36 2.15 -14.80 0.67
CA ARG A 36 2.16 -15.57 -0.57
C ARG A 36 2.75 -14.69 -1.65
N ILE A 37 3.89 -15.08 -2.19
CA ILE A 37 4.71 -14.30 -3.10
C ILE A 37 4.85 -15.09 -4.39
N ASP A 38 4.52 -14.44 -5.51
CA ASP A 38 4.70 -14.95 -6.85
C ASP A 38 5.43 -13.92 -7.71
N THR A 39 6.67 -14.22 -8.08
CA THR A 39 7.49 -13.34 -8.93
C THR A 39 7.31 -13.61 -10.42
N GLY A 40 6.44 -14.56 -10.80
CA GLY A 40 6.30 -15.12 -12.14
C GLY A 40 7.37 -16.16 -12.49
N THR A 41 8.55 -16.08 -11.87
CA THR A 41 9.66 -17.05 -12.05
C THR A 41 9.89 -17.92 -10.84
N THR A 42 9.61 -17.41 -9.64
CA THR A 42 9.75 -18.11 -8.36
C THR A 42 8.52 -17.83 -7.51
N SER A 43 8.16 -18.78 -6.64
CA SER A 43 6.99 -18.65 -5.78
C SER A 43 7.20 -19.35 -4.46
N ASN A 44 6.63 -18.81 -3.38
CA ASN A 44 6.59 -19.46 -2.06
C ASN A 44 5.21 -20.07 -1.76
N CYS A 45 4.29 -20.16 -2.71
CA CYS A 45 2.95 -20.65 -2.46
C CYS A 45 2.45 -21.60 -3.56
N ALA A 46 1.55 -22.50 -3.18
CA ALA A 46 0.83 -23.37 -4.10
C ALA A 46 -0.64 -22.99 -4.13
N ARG A 47 -1.26 -23.07 -5.31
CA ARG A 47 -2.66 -22.77 -5.54
C ARG A 47 -3.32 -23.92 -6.29
N ILE A 48 -4.46 -24.37 -5.81
CA ILE A 48 -5.30 -25.35 -6.52
C ILE A 48 -6.76 -24.93 -6.48
N LEU A 49 -7.47 -25.20 -7.57
CA LEU A 49 -8.93 -25.26 -7.56
C LEU A 49 -9.33 -26.63 -7.02
N ILE A 50 -10.26 -26.66 -6.07
CA ILE A 50 -10.92 -27.87 -5.58
C ILE A 50 -12.31 -27.90 -6.21
N PRO A 51 -12.51 -28.62 -7.33
CA PRO A 51 -13.75 -28.55 -8.10
C PRO A 51 -14.97 -28.99 -7.30
N GLU A 52 -14.83 -29.99 -6.41
CA GLU A 52 -15.95 -30.49 -5.61
C GLU A 52 -16.48 -29.46 -4.60
N LEU A 53 -15.62 -28.53 -4.19
CA LEU A 53 -15.99 -27.44 -3.30
C LEU A 53 -16.32 -26.16 -4.06
N GLY A 54 -15.87 -26.04 -5.32
CA GLY A 54 -15.90 -24.79 -6.06
C GLY A 54 -15.02 -23.72 -5.42
N TYR A 55 -13.97 -24.10 -4.67
CA TYR A 55 -13.06 -23.17 -4.00
C TYR A 55 -11.66 -23.22 -4.61
N SER A 56 -11.06 -22.05 -4.79
CA SER A 56 -9.63 -21.92 -5.03
C SER A 56 -8.94 -21.69 -3.71
N VAL A 57 -7.95 -22.52 -3.37
CA VAL A 57 -7.19 -22.40 -2.12
C VAL A 57 -5.73 -22.15 -2.43
N ALA A 58 -5.09 -21.29 -1.64
CA ALA A 58 -3.68 -20.99 -1.75
C ALA A 58 -2.99 -21.05 -0.38
N PHE A 59 -1.91 -21.80 -0.28
CA PHE A 59 -1.11 -21.94 0.95
C PHE A 59 0.36 -21.70 0.67
N SER A 60 1.05 -21.06 1.61
CA SER A 60 2.50 -20.91 1.50
C SER A 60 3.23 -22.24 1.74
N GLU A 61 4.46 -22.32 1.28
CA GLU A 61 5.38 -23.42 1.54
C GLU A 61 5.51 -23.67 3.05
N LYS A 62 5.56 -22.60 3.87
CA LYS A 62 5.67 -22.75 5.32
C LYS A 62 4.41 -23.37 5.91
N GLU A 63 3.23 -22.98 5.44
CA GLU A 63 1.95 -23.55 5.86
C GLU A 63 1.83 -25.05 5.50
N LEU A 64 2.51 -25.49 4.44
CA LEU A 64 2.48 -26.88 3.97
C LEU A 64 3.59 -27.76 4.56
N LYS A 65 4.73 -27.17 4.96
CA LYS A 65 5.92 -27.92 5.42
C LYS A 65 6.23 -27.78 6.90
N GLN A 66 5.88 -26.66 7.55
CA GLN A 66 6.21 -26.46 8.97
C GLN A 66 5.18 -27.15 9.87
N PRO A 67 5.58 -28.06 10.79
CA PRO A 67 4.63 -28.85 11.58
C PRO A 67 3.59 -28.02 12.34
N LYS A 68 4.01 -26.90 12.94
CA LYS A 68 3.10 -26.02 13.70
C LYS A 68 2.03 -25.35 12.83
N LEU A 69 2.37 -25.00 11.59
CA LEU A 69 1.46 -24.35 10.65
C LEU A 69 0.61 -25.39 9.91
N LEU A 70 1.20 -26.54 9.58
CA LEU A 70 0.53 -27.64 8.87
C LEU A 70 -0.69 -28.15 9.63
N GLU A 71 -0.61 -28.32 10.95
CA GLU A 71 -1.78 -28.70 11.76
C GLU A 71 -2.91 -27.69 11.68
N PHE A 72 -2.58 -26.40 11.59
CA PHE A 72 -3.59 -25.36 11.40
C PHE A 72 -4.17 -25.39 9.98
N THR A 73 -3.33 -25.56 8.96
CA THR A 73 -3.75 -25.74 7.57
C THR A 73 -4.71 -26.93 7.43
N LYS A 74 -4.42 -28.06 8.07
CA LYS A 74 -5.30 -29.23 8.11
C LYS A 74 -6.66 -28.91 8.69
N ARG A 75 -6.74 -28.10 9.76
CA ARG A 75 -8.01 -27.67 10.36
C ARG A 75 -8.83 -26.78 9.44
N ILE A 76 -8.18 -25.85 8.72
CA ILE A 76 -8.86 -25.00 7.72
C ILE A 76 -9.47 -25.89 6.62
N LEU A 77 -8.66 -26.78 6.04
CA LEU A 77 -9.11 -27.70 4.99
C LEU A 77 -10.23 -28.63 5.49
N ALA A 78 -10.13 -29.11 6.73
CA ALA A 78 -11.17 -29.93 7.34
C ALA A 78 -12.49 -29.15 7.47
N GLY A 79 -12.42 -27.85 7.81
CA GLY A 79 -13.58 -26.96 7.82
C GLY A 79 -14.28 -26.91 6.47
N PHE A 80 -13.52 -26.69 5.38
CA PHE A 80 -14.08 -26.65 4.02
C PHE A 80 -14.76 -27.97 3.63
N TRP A 81 -14.14 -29.11 3.96
CA TRP A 81 -14.70 -30.42 3.62
C TRP A 81 -15.87 -30.83 4.52
N ALA A 82 -15.90 -30.40 5.78
CA ALA A 82 -16.97 -30.72 6.73
C ALA A 82 -18.33 -30.13 6.32
N GLU A 83 -18.34 -29.05 5.52
CA GLU A 83 -19.58 -28.48 4.96
C GLU A 83 -20.27 -29.40 3.95
N LYS A 84 -19.50 -30.29 3.29
CA LYS A 84 -20.00 -31.20 2.25
C LYS A 84 -20.05 -32.66 2.70
N ILE A 85 -19.26 -33.04 3.71
CA ILE A 85 -19.04 -34.43 4.11
C ILE A 85 -19.36 -34.59 5.60
N GLN A 86 -20.31 -35.47 5.92
CA GLN A 86 -20.69 -35.76 7.32
C GLN A 86 -19.71 -36.71 8.03
N SER A 87 -19.03 -37.59 7.29
CA SER A 87 -18.10 -38.57 7.87
C SER A 87 -16.74 -37.96 8.17
N SER A 88 -16.37 -37.89 9.46
CA SER A 88 -15.07 -37.37 9.90
C SER A 88 -13.88 -38.11 9.30
N ARG A 89 -14.01 -39.43 9.07
CA ARG A 89 -12.96 -40.22 8.42
C ARG A 89 -12.74 -39.77 6.97
N MET A 90 -13.81 -39.58 6.22
CA MET A 90 -13.73 -39.13 4.82
C MET A 90 -13.21 -37.69 4.73
N VAL A 91 -13.53 -36.82 5.70
CA VAL A 91 -12.93 -35.47 5.78
C VAL A 91 -11.41 -35.56 5.91
N ILE A 92 -10.89 -36.41 6.79
CA ILE A 92 -9.44 -36.60 6.96
C ILE A 92 -8.79 -37.10 5.66
N GLU A 93 -9.38 -38.12 5.03
CA GLU A 93 -8.88 -38.65 3.75
C GLU A 93 -8.86 -37.58 2.65
N LYS A 94 -9.90 -36.74 2.56
CA LYS A 94 -9.97 -35.61 1.62
C LYS A 94 -8.95 -34.51 1.95
N VAL A 95 -8.73 -34.20 3.23
CA VAL A 95 -7.69 -33.24 3.65
C VAL A 95 -6.30 -33.69 3.23
N GLU A 96 -5.94 -34.96 3.49
CA GLU A 96 -4.63 -35.50 3.08
C GLU A 96 -4.49 -35.54 1.55
N TYR A 97 -5.56 -35.88 0.83
CA TYR A 97 -5.58 -35.80 -0.63
C TYR A 97 -5.35 -34.36 -1.12
N THR A 98 -6.08 -33.37 -0.59
CA THR A 98 -5.88 -31.95 -0.93
C THR A 98 -4.45 -31.48 -0.63
N LEU A 99 -3.88 -31.89 0.50
CA LEU A 99 -2.48 -31.60 0.84
C LEU A 99 -1.50 -32.23 -0.14
N SER A 100 -1.76 -33.45 -0.60
CA SER A 100 -0.92 -34.10 -1.61
C SER A 100 -0.92 -33.34 -2.93
N LEU A 101 -2.07 -32.81 -3.35
CA LEU A 101 -2.21 -31.96 -4.54
C LEU A 101 -1.47 -30.63 -4.37
N LEU A 102 -1.63 -29.97 -3.22
CA LEU A 102 -0.92 -28.72 -2.90
C LEU A 102 0.61 -28.92 -2.89
N ASN A 103 1.10 -30.00 -2.29
CA ASN A 103 2.53 -30.31 -2.29
C ASN A 103 3.05 -30.65 -3.70
N LYS A 104 2.25 -31.36 -4.50
CA LYS A 104 2.58 -31.63 -5.91
C LYS A 104 2.66 -30.33 -6.71
N GLU A 105 1.73 -29.42 -6.52
CA GLU A 105 1.76 -28.11 -7.19
C GLU A 105 2.96 -27.28 -6.73
N LEU A 106 3.23 -27.23 -5.43
CA LEU A 106 4.40 -26.55 -4.87
C LEU A 106 5.72 -27.09 -5.46
N SER A 107 5.81 -28.40 -5.70
CA SER A 107 7.01 -29.04 -6.28
C SER A 107 7.30 -28.64 -7.72
N LYS A 108 6.32 -28.08 -8.45
CA LYS A 108 6.50 -27.54 -9.80
C LYS A 108 7.11 -26.14 -9.79
N ASN A 109 6.95 -25.41 -8.68
CA ASN A 109 7.40 -24.03 -8.56
C ASN A 109 8.91 -23.98 -8.30
N VAL A 110 9.57 -22.98 -8.87
CA VAL A 110 10.93 -22.65 -8.44
C VAL A 110 10.84 -21.98 -7.06
N PRO A 111 11.53 -22.51 -6.02
CA PRO A 111 11.40 -21.98 -4.67
C PRO A 111 11.86 -20.53 -4.54
N LEU A 112 11.15 -19.74 -3.74
CA LEU A 112 11.55 -18.39 -3.38
C LEU A 112 12.72 -18.41 -2.38
N ALA A 113 13.77 -17.62 -2.64
CA ALA A 113 14.87 -17.47 -1.70
C ALA A 113 14.41 -16.78 -0.39
N ASN A 114 14.80 -17.33 0.77
CA ASN A 114 14.47 -16.74 2.08
C ASN A 114 14.87 -15.26 2.23
N ASN A 115 16.01 -14.86 1.63
CA ASN A 115 16.45 -13.47 1.64
C ASN A 115 15.50 -12.54 0.86
N LEU A 116 14.90 -13.05 -0.21
CA LEU A 116 13.92 -12.29 -0.99
C LEU A 116 12.61 -12.13 -0.22
N GLU A 117 12.15 -13.20 0.43
CA GLU A 117 10.96 -13.22 1.27
C GLU A 117 11.05 -12.15 2.39
N ILE A 118 12.17 -12.08 3.12
CA ILE A 118 12.34 -11.08 4.19
C ILE A 118 12.47 -9.65 3.65
N LYS A 119 13.11 -9.43 2.49
CA LYS A 119 13.17 -8.10 1.88
C LYS A 119 11.77 -7.57 1.54
N ILE A 120 10.92 -8.42 0.96
CA ILE A 120 9.52 -8.11 0.67
C ILE A 120 8.77 -7.79 1.97
N ALA A 121 8.91 -8.63 2.99
CA ALA A 121 8.28 -8.41 4.30
C ALA A 121 8.72 -7.09 4.96
N ARG A 122 10.01 -6.70 4.83
CA ARG A 122 10.52 -5.41 5.33
C ARG A 122 9.87 -4.22 4.62
N ILE A 123 9.63 -4.30 3.31
CA ILE A 123 8.93 -3.24 2.57
C ILE A 123 7.47 -3.15 3.04
N LEU A 124 6.78 -4.28 3.18
CA LEU A 124 5.40 -4.33 3.70
C LEU A 124 5.29 -3.72 5.10
N ALA A 125 6.22 -4.04 6.00
CA ALA A 125 6.26 -3.50 7.37
C ALA A 125 6.37 -1.96 7.44
N GLN A 126 6.84 -1.31 6.36
CA GLN A 126 6.97 0.14 6.26
C GLN A 126 5.79 0.81 5.52
N SER A 127 4.83 0.04 5.01
CA SER A 127 3.77 0.55 4.13
C SER A 127 2.54 1.08 4.89
N ALA A 128 2.39 0.77 6.18
CA ALA A 128 1.28 1.23 7.02
C ALA A 128 1.73 1.49 8.48
N HIS A 129 0.81 1.99 9.30
CA HIS A 129 1.05 2.13 10.74
C HIS A 129 1.26 0.73 11.36
N PRO A 130 2.29 0.51 12.20
CA PRO A 130 2.62 -0.85 12.67
C PRO A 130 1.51 -1.60 13.41
N VAL A 131 0.60 -0.88 14.08
CA VAL A 131 -0.59 -1.51 14.69
C VAL A 131 -1.45 -2.26 13.66
N VAL A 132 -1.55 -1.74 12.43
CA VAL A 132 -2.33 -2.36 11.36
C VAL A 132 -1.71 -3.71 10.97
N LEU A 133 -0.37 -3.78 10.92
CA LEU A 133 0.35 -5.02 10.64
C LEU A 133 0.22 -6.02 11.78
N ARG A 134 0.25 -5.54 13.03
CA ARG A 134 0.01 -6.38 14.23
C ARG A 134 -1.39 -6.98 14.22
N MET A 135 -2.39 -6.20 13.83
CA MET A 135 -3.77 -6.66 13.64
C MET A 135 -3.86 -7.72 12.55
N LEU A 136 -3.26 -7.48 11.37
CA LEU A 136 -3.20 -8.45 10.26
C LEU A 136 -2.57 -9.78 10.70
N LEU A 137 -1.48 -9.72 11.47
CA LEU A 137 -0.81 -10.89 12.03
C LEU A 137 -1.69 -11.65 13.02
N TRP A 138 -2.38 -10.92 13.90
CA TRP A 138 -3.28 -11.51 14.90
C TRP A 138 -4.47 -12.22 14.25
N GLU A 139 -5.13 -11.55 13.31
CA GLU A 139 -6.26 -12.10 12.54
C GLU A 139 -5.83 -13.12 11.48
N ARG A 140 -4.50 -13.32 11.33
CA ARG A 140 -3.90 -14.23 10.36
C ARG A 140 -4.35 -13.94 8.92
N THR A 141 -4.50 -12.66 8.60
CA THR A 141 -4.85 -12.16 7.27
C THR A 141 -3.80 -12.56 6.25
N GLU A 142 -4.28 -12.99 5.08
CA GLU A 142 -3.44 -13.38 3.97
C GLU A 142 -2.92 -12.15 3.22
N ILE A 143 -1.63 -12.18 2.85
CA ILE A 143 -1.00 -11.13 2.06
C ILE A 143 -0.44 -11.75 0.79
N TYR A 144 -0.98 -11.35 -0.35
CA TYR A 144 -0.56 -11.77 -1.68
C TYR A 144 0.31 -10.70 -2.31
N VAL A 145 1.48 -11.07 -2.81
CA VAL A 145 2.43 -10.18 -3.47
C VAL A 145 2.79 -10.76 -4.84
N THR A 146 2.57 -10.00 -5.91
CA THR A 146 2.98 -10.38 -7.27
C THR A 146 3.85 -9.34 -7.93
N TYR A 147 4.80 -9.81 -8.74
CA TYR A 147 5.57 -8.92 -9.64
C TYR A 147 4.79 -8.58 -10.92
N GLY A 148 3.68 -9.27 -11.19
CA GLY A 148 2.79 -8.98 -12.30
C GLY A 148 2.10 -7.62 -12.19
N TYR A 149 1.55 -7.15 -13.32
CA TYR A 149 0.79 -5.90 -13.41
C TYR A 149 -0.61 -5.98 -12.81
N SER A 150 -1.17 -7.19 -12.71
CA SER A 150 -2.50 -7.45 -12.19
C SER A 150 -2.46 -8.48 -11.09
N ILE A 151 -3.23 -8.25 -10.03
CA ILE A 151 -3.50 -9.25 -8.99
C ILE A 151 -4.37 -10.39 -9.57
N GLY A 152 -5.07 -10.14 -10.68
CA GLY A 152 -5.85 -11.15 -11.40
C GLY A 152 -5.04 -12.38 -11.83
N ASP A 153 -3.71 -12.26 -11.91
CA ASP A 153 -2.84 -13.40 -12.20
C ASP A 153 -2.66 -14.30 -10.94
N MET A 154 -2.73 -13.69 -9.74
CA MET A 154 -2.74 -14.38 -8.44
C MET A 154 -4.13 -14.85 -7.99
N LEU A 155 -5.21 -14.35 -8.59
CA LEU A 155 -6.59 -14.70 -8.24
C LEU A 155 -7.25 -15.60 -9.30
N ASP A 156 -7.97 -16.63 -8.86
CA ASP A 156 -8.88 -17.39 -9.73
C ASP A 156 -10.18 -16.60 -9.91
N VAL A 157 -10.16 -15.65 -10.87
CA VAL A 157 -11.27 -14.73 -11.17
C VAL A 157 -12.61 -15.45 -11.43
N PRO A 158 -12.67 -16.61 -12.11
CA PRO A 158 -13.89 -17.42 -12.23
C PRO A 158 -14.50 -17.88 -10.90
N THR A 159 -13.69 -18.43 -9.98
CA THR A 159 -14.17 -18.88 -8.67
C THR A 159 -14.64 -17.72 -7.80
N TRP A 160 -13.94 -16.59 -7.92
CA TRP A 160 -14.26 -15.35 -7.24
C TRP A 160 -15.56 -14.69 -7.74
N ARG A 161 -15.91 -14.88 -9.02
CA ARG A 161 -17.23 -14.47 -9.55
C ARG A 161 -18.38 -15.38 -9.10
N SER A 162 -18.12 -16.67 -8.88
CA SER A 162 -19.15 -17.63 -8.45
C SER A 162 -19.53 -17.54 -6.97
N SER A 163 -18.68 -16.95 -6.12
CA SER A 163 -18.97 -16.74 -4.68
C SER A 163 -19.92 -15.56 -4.42
N GLY A 164 -20.34 -14.81 -5.44
CA GLY A 164 -21.45 -13.86 -5.38
C GLY A 164 -21.21 -12.55 -4.62
N ASN A 165 -20.05 -12.36 -3.99
CA ASN A 165 -19.70 -11.11 -3.32
C ASN A 165 -18.85 -10.22 -4.25
N ASN A 166 -19.46 -9.15 -4.76
CA ASN A 166 -18.89 -8.19 -5.72
C ASN A 166 -17.91 -7.17 -5.08
N SER A 167 -17.13 -7.63 -4.11
CA SER A 167 -16.22 -6.84 -3.28
C SER A 167 -14.83 -6.72 -3.94
N GLY A 168 -14.76 -6.11 -5.14
CA GLY A 168 -13.58 -6.04 -6.01
C GLY A 168 -12.23 -6.01 -5.29
N MET A 169 -11.43 -7.08 -5.39
CA MET A 169 -10.00 -7.19 -4.97
C MET A 169 -9.61 -6.70 -3.56
N GLN A 170 -10.56 -6.27 -2.74
CA GLN A 170 -10.32 -5.52 -1.51
C GLN A 170 -11.19 -6.09 -0.41
N SER A 171 -10.68 -6.13 0.82
CA SER A 171 -11.46 -6.46 2.01
C SER A 171 -12.58 -5.42 2.20
N THR A 172 -13.71 -5.63 1.53
CA THR A 172 -14.85 -4.70 1.49
C THR A 172 -16.05 -5.28 2.23
N ASP A 173 -16.17 -6.60 2.32
CA ASP A 173 -17.21 -7.31 3.09
C ASP A 173 -16.70 -7.92 4.42
N GLY A 174 -15.41 -7.70 4.75
CA GLY A 174 -14.80 -8.04 6.04
C GLY A 174 -14.73 -9.53 6.42
N ARG A 175 -15.51 -10.42 5.79
CA ARG A 175 -15.60 -11.83 6.17
C ARG A 175 -14.42 -12.68 5.71
N ASP A 176 -13.68 -12.22 4.70
CA ASP A 176 -12.41 -12.81 4.27
C ASP A 176 -11.45 -11.70 3.85
N ALA A 177 -10.87 -11.02 4.84
CA ALA A 177 -9.90 -9.96 4.57
C ALA A 177 -8.59 -10.55 4.06
N ALA A 178 -8.19 -10.15 2.86
CA ALA A 178 -6.86 -10.40 2.29
C ALA A 178 -6.28 -9.07 1.76
N VAL A 179 -4.96 -8.97 1.75
CA VAL A 179 -4.21 -7.83 1.23
C VAL A 179 -3.54 -8.24 -0.06
N PHE A 180 -3.76 -7.50 -1.14
CA PHE A 180 -3.22 -7.82 -2.45
C PHE A 180 -2.30 -6.73 -2.98
N VAL A 181 -1.05 -7.09 -3.28
CA VAL A 181 -0.01 -6.14 -3.66
C VAL A 181 0.59 -6.54 -5.00
N SER A 182 0.37 -5.71 -6.03
CA SER A 182 1.01 -5.84 -7.33
C SER A 182 2.18 -4.87 -7.45
N CYS A 183 3.36 -5.36 -7.79
CA CYS A 183 4.55 -4.52 -8.00
C CYS A 183 4.64 -3.97 -9.42
N GLY A 184 4.05 -4.65 -10.43
CA GLY A 184 4.12 -4.23 -11.84
C GLY A 184 5.52 -4.27 -12.46
N GLY A 185 6.41 -5.09 -11.88
CA GLY A 185 7.83 -5.24 -12.18
C GLY A 185 8.56 -5.88 -11.00
N ASP A 186 9.84 -6.23 -11.18
CA ASP A 186 10.72 -6.71 -10.10
C ASP A 186 11.20 -5.53 -9.24
N PRO A 187 10.79 -5.42 -7.96
CA PRO A 187 11.26 -4.35 -7.06
C PRO A 187 12.78 -4.30 -6.88
N PHE A 188 13.48 -5.43 -7.09
CA PHE A 188 14.93 -5.52 -6.91
C PHE A 188 15.72 -5.52 -8.22
N GLY A 189 15.03 -5.36 -9.35
CA GLY A 189 15.63 -5.18 -10.66
C GLY A 189 16.22 -3.79 -10.86
N LYS A 190 16.79 -3.55 -12.04
CA LYS A 190 17.39 -2.24 -12.39
C LYS A 190 16.31 -1.31 -12.94
N THR A 191 16.25 -0.09 -12.43
CA THR A 191 15.37 0.94 -13.00
C THR A 191 15.85 1.35 -14.39
N ASP A 192 14.92 1.30 -15.35
CA ASP A 192 15.14 1.81 -16.69
C ASP A 192 15.38 3.33 -16.63
N LYS A 193 16.46 3.79 -17.27
CA LYS A 193 16.81 5.21 -17.33
C LYS A 193 15.91 5.97 -18.30
N ASP A 194 15.41 5.30 -19.33
CA ASP A 194 14.56 5.91 -20.36
C ASP A 194 13.09 5.94 -19.91
N HIS A 195 12.68 4.96 -19.09
CA HIS A 195 11.34 4.85 -18.53
C HIS A 195 11.34 4.64 -16.99
N PRO A 196 11.76 5.65 -16.19
CA PRO A 196 11.91 5.52 -14.75
C PRO A 196 10.59 5.42 -13.96
N GLU A 197 9.45 5.50 -14.65
CA GLU A 197 8.10 5.54 -14.07
C GLU A 197 7.40 4.17 -14.06
N TYR A 198 7.93 3.17 -14.77
CA TYR A 198 7.31 1.84 -14.94
C TYR A 198 8.36 0.72 -14.91
N GLY A 199 7.91 -0.51 -14.71
CA GLY A 199 8.76 -1.69 -14.71
C GLY A 199 9.58 -1.84 -13.42
N ASP A 200 10.82 -2.29 -13.56
CA ASP A 200 11.63 -2.81 -12.45
C ASP A 200 12.30 -1.71 -11.59
N GLY A 201 12.76 -2.12 -10.42
CA GLY A 201 13.52 -1.29 -9.47
C GLY A 201 12.62 -0.29 -8.73
N HIS A 202 13.04 0.98 -8.69
CA HIS A 202 12.33 2.04 -7.98
C HIS A 202 10.83 2.14 -8.27
N PRO A 203 10.33 2.18 -9.53
CA PRO A 203 8.90 2.23 -9.80
C PRO A 203 8.14 1.01 -9.25
N ALA A 204 8.71 -0.20 -9.31
CA ALA A 204 8.11 -1.39 -8.71
C ALA A 204 8.10 -1.35 -7.17
N ILE A 205 9.18 -0.89 -6.53
CA ILE A 205 9.22 -0.66 -5.07
C ILE A 205 8.15 0.35 -4.66
N ALA A 206 8.08 1.46 -5.39
CA ALA A 206 7.11 2.52 -5.12
C ALA A 206 5.68 1.98 -5.23
N ARG A 207 5.37 1.28 -6.32
CA ARG A 207 4.05 0.70 -6.55
C ARG A 207 3.69 -0.32 -5.47
N MET A 208 4.63 -1.19 -5.07
CA MET A 208 4.43 -2.15 -3.98
C MET A 208 4.03 -1.44 -2.69
N MET A 209 4.76 -0.41 -2.27
CA MET A 209 4.42 0.33 -1.04
C MET A 209 3.11 1.09 -1.14
N VAL A 210 2.85 1.74 -2.29
CA VAL A 210 1.66 2.54 -2.52
C VAL A 210 0.40 1.65 -2.50
N ILE A 211 0.43 0.51 -3.17
CA ILE A 211 -0.70 -0.44 -3.16
C ILE A 211 -0.85 -1.10 -1.78
N ALA A 212 0.24 -1.56 -1.16
CA ALA A 212 0.18 -2.12 0.19
C ALA A 212 -0.43 -1.13 1.19
N ALA A 213 -0.04 0.14 1.14
CA ALA A 213 -0.60 1.18 2.00
C ALA A 213 -2.10 1.39 1.79
N GLN A 214 -2.58 1.33 0.55
CA GLN A 214 -4.00 1.43 0.23
C GLN A 214 -4.77 0.23 0.79
N GLU A 215 -4.33 -0.99 0.48
CA GLU A 215 -5.01 -2.22 0.93
C GLU A 215 -5.03 -2.36 2.45
N MET A 216 -3.91 -2.03 3.10
CA MET A 216 -3.84 -1.95 4.56
C MET A 216 -4.71 -0.80 5.12
N GLY A 217 -4.93 0.25 4.33
CA GLY A 217 -5.91 1.31 4.59
C GLY A 217 -7.34 0.75 4.63
N HIS A 218 -7.76 -0.02 3.63
CA HIS A 218 -9.07 -0.69 3.59
C HIS A 218 -9.26 -1.64 4.77
N TYR A 219 -8.23 -2.39 5.13
CA TYR A 219 -8.26 -3.28 6.29
C TYR A 219 -8.39 -2.50 7.62
N SER A 220 -7.64 -1.40 7.77
CA SER A 220 -7.70 -0.57 8.98
C SER A 220 -9.05 0.12 9.18
N ASP A 221 -9.78 0.38 8.09
CA ASP A 221 -11.12 0.97 8.11
C ASP A 221 -12.19 0.05 8.73
N ILE A 222 -11.91 -1.24 8.93
CA ILE A 222 -12.84 -2.18 9.56
C ILE A 222 -12.94 -1.91 11.08
N LYS A 223 -14.16 -1.62 11.56
CA LYS A 223 -14.49 -1.48 12.99
C LYS A 223 -14.63 -2.85 13.64
N ARG A 224 -14.09 -2.97 14.84
CA ARG A 224 -14.13 -4.20 15.65
C ARG A 224 -14.71 -3.91 17.02
N ASP A 225 -15.48 -4.86 17.55
CA ASP A 225 -15.94 -4.81 18.93
C ASP A 225 -14.85 -5.27 19.93
N TYR A 226 -15.19 -5.32 21.22
CA TYR A 226 -14.27 -5.73 22.29
C TYR A 226 -13.80 -7.20 22.15
N SER A 227 -14.55 -8.03 21.43
CA SER A 227 -14.20 -9.43 21.16
C SER A 227 -13.41 -9.61 19.85
N GLY A 228 -13.12 -8.52 19.14
CA GLY A 228 -12.46 -8.57 17.84
C GLY A 228 -13.39 -8.88 16.68
N ARG A 229 -14.70 -9.01 16.91
CA ARG A 229 -15.66 -9.24 15.83
C ARG A 229 -15.80 -7.99 15.00
N GLN A 230 -15.85 -8.14 13.69
CA GLN A 230 -16.04 -7.03 12.78
C GLN A 230 -17.51 -6.59 12.80
N VAL A 231 -17.74 -5.30 13.01
CA VAL A 231 -19.08 -4.72 13.25
C VAL A 231 -19.44 -3.59 12.29
N GLY A 232 -18.52 -3.16 11.43
CA GLY A 232 -18.76 -2.06 10.50
C GLY A 232 -17.48 -1.49 9.91
N ARG A 233 -17.57 -0.28 9.35
CA ARG A 233 -16.42 0.50 8.88
C ARG A 233 -16.41 1.90 9.50
N TYR A 234 -15.26 2.56 9.53
CA TYR A 234 -15.18 3.97 9.90
C TYR A 234 -15.72 4.88 8.80
N SER A 235 -15.56 4.46 7.55
CA SER A 235 -16.01 5.18 6.34
C SER A 235 -17.48 5.00 5.97
N ALA A 236 -18.09 3.87 6.35
CA ALA A 236 -19.43 3.48 5.93
C ALA A 236 -20.04 2.42 6.86
N ASN A 237 -21.28 2.02 6.60
CA ASN A 237 -21.76 0.74 7.11
C ASN A 237 -21.02 -0.44 6.45
N PHE A 238 -21.18 -1.64 7.02
CA PHE A 238 -20.39 -2.80 6.64
C PHE A 238 -20.50 -3.16 5.14
N ASP A 239 -21.73 -3.15 4.60
CA ASP A 239 -22.00 -3.47 3.19
C ASP A 239 -21.69 -2.31 2.22
N ALA A 240 -21.11 -1.21 2.72
CA ALA A 240 -20.85 0.01 1.96
C ALA A 240 -22.09 0.51 1.18
N THR A 241 -23.28 0.42 1.78
CA THR A 241 -24.52 0.93 1.19
C THR A 241 -24.86 2.35 1.66
N ARG A 242 -24.27 2.79 2.78
CA ARG A 242 -24.42 4.13 3.33
C ARG A 242 -23.11 4.62 3.94
N ALA A 243 -22.65 5.77 3.48
CA ALA A 243 -21.45 6.43 4.01
C ALA A 243 -21.65 6.86 5.47
N ASP A 244 -20.57 6.88 6.24
CA ASP A 244 -20.51 7.63 7.49
C ASP A 244 -20.56 9.12 7.17
N HIS A 245 -21.49 9.84 7.80
CA HIS A 245 -21.74 11.25 7.50
C HIS A 245 -20.47 12.11 7.71
N ALA A 246 -19.67 11.82 8.74
CA ALA A 246 -18.47 12.61 9.00
C ALA A 246 -17.39 12.38 7.93
N VAL A 247 -17.30 11.16 7.38
CA VAL A 247 -16.34 10.83 6.31
C VAL A 247 -16.76 11.44 4.97
N ALA A 248 -18.05 11.37 4.63
CA ALA A 248 -18.58 11.99 3.42
C ALA A 248 -18.34 13.52 3.40
N GLU A 249 -18.62 14.20 4.52
CA GLU A 249 -18.38 15.64 4.64
C GLU A 249 -16.89 15.98 4.66
N ALA A 250 -16.06 15.19 5.35
CA ALA A 250 -14.60 15.35 5.34
C ALA A 250 -14.03 15.26 3.92
N ARG A 251 -14.46 14.26 3.14
CA ARG A 251 -14.02 14.05 1.74
C ARG A 251 -14.37 15.24 0.85
N LYS A 252 -15.60 15.75 0.93
CA LYS A 252 -16.03 16.94 0.16
C LYS A 252 -15.27 18.19 0.58
N SER A 253 -15.07 18.38 1.88
CA SER A 253 -14.29 19.51 2.40
C SER A 253 -12.83 19.45 1.95
N ASP A 254 -12.22 18.27 1.97
CA ASP A 254 -10.84 18.08 1.52
C ASP A 254 -10.72 18.33 0.00
N MET A 255 -11.71 17.94 -0.79
CA MET A 255 -11.77 18.29 -2.22
C MET A 255 -11.78 19.81 -2.43
N HIS A 256 -12.54 20.54 -1.63
CA HIS A 256 -12.56 22.01 -1.66
C HIS A 256 -11.20 22.61 -1.25
N ASN A 257 -10.56 22.04 -0.22
CA ASN A 257 -9.26 22.47 0.25
C ASN A 257 -8.14 22.23 -0.79
N ILE A 258 -8.15 21.11 -1.52
CA ILE A 258 -7.21 20.89 -2.63
C ILE A 258 -7.34 21.97 -3.69
N ASN A 259 -8.58 22.31 -4.06
CA ASN A 259 -8.83 23.39 -5.02
C ASN A 259 -8.31 24.73 -4.50
N HIS A 260 -8.50 25.03 -3.21
CA HIS A 260 -7.94 26.23 -2.59
C HIS A 260 -6.41 26.26 -2.65
N ILE A 261 -5.73 25.15 -2.31
CA ILE A 261 -4.26 25.04 -2.42
C ILE A 261 -3.80 25.22 -3.86
N HIS A 262 -4.50 24.63 -4.83
CA HIS A 262 -4.17 24.82 -6.25
C HIS A 262 -4.30 26.29 -6.66
N GLN A 263 -5.30 27.01 -6.15
CA GLN A 263 -5.41 28.44 -6.36
C GLN A 263 -4.24 29.21 -5.72
N ILE A 264 -3.80 28.85 -4.50
CA ILE A 264 -2.60 29.44 -3.90
C ILE A 264 -1.38 29.25 -4.82
N PHE A 265 -1.20 28.06 -5.38
CA PHE A 265 -0.10 27.80 -6.32
C PHE A 265 -0.18 28.67 -7.58
N LYS A 266 -1.38 28.82 -8.15
CA LYS A 266 -1.62 29.70 -9.31
C LYS A 266 -1.26 31.15 -9.01
N HIS A 267 -1.73 31.69 -7.88
CA HIS A 267 -1.41 33.06 -7.45
C HIS A 267 0.08 33.25 -7.15
N ALA A 268 0.74 32.23 -6.58
CA ALA A 268 2.18 32.24 -6.33
C ALA A 268 3.03 32.14 -7.61
N GLY A 269 2.42 31.85 -8.76
CA GLY A 269 3.07 31.83 -10.07
C GLY A 269 3.59 30.46 -10.51
N ILE A 270 2.94 29.35 -10.10
CA ILE A 270 3.33 27.99 -10.49
C ILE A 270 3.39 27.80 -12.02
N GLU A 271 2.53 28.48 -12.78
CA GLU A 271 2.52 28.39 -14.25
C GLU A 271 3.82 28.90 -14.89
N LYS A 272 4.28 30.08 -14.45
CA LYS A 272 5.56 30.66 -14.93
C LYS A 272 6.75 29.78 -14.56
N LEU A 273 6.69 29.16 -13.38
CA LEU A 273 7.72 28.24 -12.91
C LEU A 273 7.72 26.94 -13.73
N LYS A 274 6.54 26.37 -13.98
CA LYS A 274 6.32 25.18 -14.82
C LYS A 274 6.80 25.38 -16.25
N GLU A 275 6.52 26.53 -16.85
CA GLU A 275 7.04 26.88 -18.19
C GLU A 275 8.58 26.89 -18.21
N ALA A 276 9.19 27.55 -17.22
CA ALA A 276 10.65 27.61 -17.11
C ALA A 276 11.27 26.21 -16.88
N GLU A 277 10.63 25.35 -16.09
CA GLU A 277 11.05 23.95 -15.88
C GLU A 277 10.95 23.12 -17.17
N LYS A 278 9.86 23.25 -17.93
CA LYS A 278 9.69 22.59 -19.24
C LYS A 278 10.75 23.04 -20.22
N SER A 279 11.05 24.34 -20.29
CA SER A 279 12.14 24.87 -21.10
C SER A 279 13.48 24.26 -20.68
N LEU A 280 13.78 24.22 -19.38
CA LEU A 280 15.01 23.60 -18.89
C LEU A 280 15.10 22.11 -19.28
N LYS A 281 14.01 21.35 -19.14
CA LYS A 281 13.96 19.93 -19.53
C LYS A 281 14.23 19.76 -21.03
N PHE A 282 13.64 20.62 -21.87
CA PHE A 282 13.91 20.67 -23.31
C PHE A 282 15.40 20.95 -23.60
N TYR A 283 15.97 22.01 -23.03
CA TYR A 283 17.37 22.38 -23.29
C TYR A 283 18.38 21.33 -22.79
N GLN A 284 18.07 20.62 -21.69
CA GLN A 284 18.89 19.50 -21.21
C GLN A 284 18.93 18.34 -22.21
N LYS A 285 17.80 18.06 -22.89
CA LYS A 285 17.71 17.01 -23.91
C LYS A 285 18.55 17.32 -25.15
N PHE A 286 18.57 18.58 -25.59
CA PHE A 286 19.21 19.00 -26.85
C PHE A 286 20.62 19.60 -26.69
N LYS A 287 21.26 19.46 -25.52
CA LYS A 287 22.65 19.89 -25.25
C LYS A 287 23.00 21.33 -25.72
N PHE A 288 22.10 22.29 -25.49
CA PHE A 288 22.28 23.69 -25.90
C PHE A 288 23.44 24.41 -25.17
N LYS A 289 23.89 25.56 -25.73
CA LYS A 289 24.98 26.41 -25.23
C LYS A 289 24.87 26.72 -23.72
N VAL A 290 26.02 26.65 -23.03
CA VAL A 290 26.15 26.80 -21.56
C VAL A 290 25.57 28.10 -21.02
N PHE A 291 25.70 29.21 -21.76
CA PHE A 291 25.24 30.53 -21.32
C PHE A 291 23.71 30.62 -21.18
N ILE A 292 22.96 30.05 -22.14
CA ILE A 292 21.48 30.01 -22.11
C ILE A 292 21.01 29.20 -20.89
N LYS A 293 21.69 28.09 -20.60
CA LYS A 293 21.41 27.26 -19.41
C LYS A 293 21.66 28.02 -18.11
N GLY A 294 22.72 28.82 -18.04
CA GLY A 294 23.03 29.67 -16.87
C GLY A 294 21.93 30.68 -16.57
N TRP A 295 21.45 31.40 -17.58
CA TRP A 295 20.35 32.36 -17.44
C TRP A 295 19.04 31.72 -16.99
N ILE A 296 18.69 30.56 -17.56
CA ILE A 296 17.48 29.83 -17.16
C ILE A 296 17.58 29.35 -15.71
N ASN A 297 18.74 28.86 -15.28
CA ASN A 297 18.95 28.46 -13.88
C ASN A 297 18.82 29.64 -12.91
N LEU A 298 19.35 30.82 -13.26
CA LEU A 298 19.21 32.02 -12.43
C LEU A 298 17.74 32.47 -12.35
N LYS A 299 17.03 32.48 -13.48
CA LYS A 299 15.60 32.79 -13.54
C LYS A 299 14.79 31.81 -12.69
N LEU A 300 15.06 30.51 -12.81
CA LEU A 300 14.41 29.47 -12.00
C LEU A 300 14.68 29.68 -10.51
N LEU A 301 15.92 29.97 -10.10
CA LEU A 301 16.24 30.22 -8.70
C LEU A 301 15.41 31.38 -8.12
N PHE A 302 15.26 32.46 -8.87
CA PHE A 302 14.43 33.60 -8.45
C PHE A 302 12.95 33.23 -8.35
N LEU A 303 12.41 32.57 -9.39
CA LEU A 303 11.02 32.13 -9.43
C LEU A 303 10.71 31.15 -8.28
N TYR A 304 11.59 30.17 -8.03
CA TYR A 304 11.45 29.24 -6.91
C TYR A 304 11.43 29.95 -5.57
N ARG A 305 12.39 30.85 -5.29
CA ARG A 305 12.45 31.56 -4.01
C ARG A 305 11.18 32.37 -3.75
N SER A 306 10.69 33.06 -4.78
CA SER A 306 9.43 33.82 -4.69
C SER A 306 8.23 32.87 -4.44
N PHE A 307 8.12 31.81 -5.23
CA PHE A 307 7.04 30.82 -5.14
C PHE A 307 7.01 30.13 -3.76
N VAL A 308 8.15 29.61 -3.31
CA VAL A 308 8.29 28.94 -2.01
C VAL A 308 7.94 29.90 -0.88
N LYS A 309 8.46 31.13 -0.90
CA LYS A 309 8.16 32.14 0.13
C LYS A 309 6.66 32.42 0.20
N GLN A 310 5.99 32.60 -0.93
CA GLN A 310 4.55 32.86 -0.98
C GLN A 310 3.74 31.66 -0.45
N CYS A 311 4.10 30.43 -0.83
CA CYS A 311 3.41 29.22 -0.36
C CYS A 311 3.60 28.99 1.15
N VAL A 312 4.83 29.14 1.64
CA VAL A 312 5.17 29.01 3.08
C VAL A 312 4.42 30.05 3.91
N ASN A 313 4.34 31.30 3.45
CA ASN A 313 3.55 32.34 4.11
C ASN A 313 2.04 32.03 4.18
N LYS A 314 1.56 31.07 3.37
CA LYS A 314 0.18 30.55 3.41
C LYS A 314 0.07 29.23 4.17
N GLY A 315 1.11 28.83 4.91
CA GLY A 315 1.15 27.60 5.71
C GLY A 315 1.49 26.33 4.95
N LEU A 316 1.88 26.42 3.67
CA LEU A 316 2.19 25.25 2.83
C LEU A 316 3.67 24.85 2.95
N GLU A 317 4.10 24.52 4.16
CA GLU A 317 5.50 24.19 4.49
C GLU A 317 6.08 23.00 3.69
N PHE A 318 5.21 22.07 3.24
CA PHE A 318 5.65 20.93 2.42
C PHE A 318 6.26 21.36 1.07
N VAL A 319 5.93 22.56 0.57
CA VAL A 319 6.52 23.10 -0.65
C VAL A 319 8.02 23.32 -0.50
N LYS A 320 8.49 23.66 0.71
CA LYS A 320 9.91 23.79 1.00
C LYS A 320 10.62 22.43 0.92
N ILE A 321 9.97 21.37 1.37
CA ILE A 321 10.49 19.99 1.26
C ILE A 321 10.58 19.61 -0.22
N ALA A 322 9.51 19.80 -0.99
CA ALA A 322 9.51 19.55 -2.42
C ALA A 322 10.64 20.31 -3.13
N TYR A 323 10.88 21.58 -2.77
CA TYR A 323 11.97 22.38 -3.33
C TYR A 323 13.38 21.80 -3.08
N HIS A 324 13.61 21.14 -1.94
CA HIS A 324 14.92 20.57 -1.62
C HIS A 324 15.14 19.18 -2.22
N HIS A 325 14.06 18.45 -2.51
CA HIS A 325 14.13 17.06 -2.96
C HIS A 325 13.88 16.88 -4.45
N GLU A 326 13.10 17.77 -5.07
CA GLU A 326 12.67 17.65 -6.45
C GLU A 326 13.41 18.58 -7.40
N LYS A 327 13.80 18.05 -8.56
CA LYS A 327 14.48 18.82 -9.61
C LYS A 327 13.52 19.76 -10.36
N PHE A 328 12.26 19.35 -10.51
CA PHE A 328 11.22 20.08 -11.24
C PHE A 328 9.98 20.21 -10.33
N VAL A 329 10.02 21.21 -9.44
CA VAL A 329 9.08 21.32 -8.31
C VAL A 329 7.67 21.67 -8.79
N ALA A 330 7.52 22.58 -9.76
CA ALA A 330 6.20 22.96 -10.27
C ALA A 330 5.53 21.79 -11.01
N LEU A 331 6.27 21.06 -11.84
CA LEU A 331 5.76 19.84 -12.48
C LEU A 331 5.33 18.80 -11.44
N PHE A 332 6.13 18.60 -10.39
CA PHE A 332 5.82 17.68 -9.30
C PHE A 332 4.59 18.12 -8.49
N LEU A 333 4.48 19.39 -8.12
CA LEU A 333 3.35 19.91 -7.34
C LEU A 333 2.03 19.87 -8.12
N GLU A 334 2.05 20.16 -9.42
CA GLU A 334 0.86 19.99 -10.27
C GLU A 334 0.45 18.51 -10.37
N ALA A 335 1.42 17.61 -10.57
CA ALA A 335 1.14 16.16 -10.56
C ALA A 335 0.58 15.69 -9.21
N MET A 336 1.09 16.23 -8.10
CA MET A 336 0.57 15.96 -6.75
C MET A 336 -0.87 16.45 -6.59
N VAL A 337 -1.20 17.67 -7.02
CA VAL A 337 -2.57 18.21 -6.93
C VAL A 337 -3.55 17.31 -7.69
N GLU A 338 -3.23 16.94 -8.92
CA GLU A 338 -4.11 16.09 -9.74
C GLU A 338 -4.25 14.67 -9.19
N ASP A 339 -3.15 14.11 -8.67
CA ASP A 339 -3.18 12.82 -7.99
C ASP A 339 -4.06 12.87 -6.73
N MET A 340 -3.91 13.91 -5.92
CA MET A 340 -4.68 14.09 -4.70
C MET A 340 -6.20 14.21 -5.03
N LYS A 341 -6.58 15.00 -6.05
CA LYS A 341 -7.98 15.09 -6.49
C LYS A 341 -8.52 13.72 -6.94
N PHE A 342 -7.75 13.00 -7.75
CA PHE A 342 -8.16 11.69 -8.25
C PHE A 342 -8.45 10.70 -7.11
N ASN A 343 -7.64 10.71 -6.06
CA ASN A 343 -7.76 9.79 -4.93
C ASN A 343 -8.93 10.11 -3.97
N LEU A 344 -9.50 11.33 -4.00
CA LEU A 344 -10.73 11.67 -3.26
C LEU A 344 -12.03 11.40 -4.03
N ALA A 345 -11.93 11.19 -5.34
CA ALA A 345 -13.05 10.91 -6.22
C ALA A 345 -12.63 9.97 -7.35
N PRO A 346 -12.26 8.71 -7.03
CA PRO A 346 -11.81 7.77 -8.04
C PRO A 346 -12.93 7.51 -9.06
N GLN A 347 -12.61 7.74 -10.34
CA GLN A 347 -13.54 7.51 -11.45
C GLN A 347 -13.21 6.18 -12.11
N ALA A 348 -13.87 5.11 -11.67
CA ALA A 348 -13.82 3.81 -12.32
C ALA A 348 -15.22 3.21 -12.43
N ASP A 349 -15.51 2.49 -13.51
CA ASP A 349 -16.84 1.92 -13.76
C ASP A 349 -17.25 0.94 -12.65
N VAL A 350 -16.28 0.27 -12.02
CA VAL A 350 -16.50 -0.62 -10.88
C VAL A 350 -17.07 0.08 -9.65
N TYR A 351 -16.94 1.40 -9.53
CA TYR A 351 -17.48 2.20 -8.43
C TYR A 351 -18.84 2.81 -8.74
N LYS A 352 -19.24 2.86 -10.03
CA LYS A 352 -20.55 3.38 -10.41
C LYS A 352 -21.65 2.46 -9.90
N ARG A 353 -22.71 3.06 -9.36
CA ARG A 353 -23.92 2.34 -8.91
C ARG A 353 -25.14 3.08 -9.42
N GLU A 354 -26.22 2.35 -9.66
CA GLU A 354 -27.53 2.97 -9.92
C GLU A 354 -27.98 3.79 -8.70
N ASN A 355 -27.73 3.27 -7.50
CA ASN A 355 -28.00 3.98 -6.25
C ASN A 355 -26.84 4.90 -5.85
N LYS A 356 -27.09 6.23 -5.88
CA LYS A 356 -26.10 7.25 -5.54
C LYS A 356 -25.63 7.26 -4.08
N MET A 357 -26.44 6.76 -3.15
CA MET A 357 -25.98 6.61 -1.76
C MET A 357 -24.92 5.52 -1.62
N GLN A 358 -25.07 4.41 -2.36
CA GLN A 358 -24.10 3.33 -2.38
C GLN A 358 -22.82 3.77 -3.08
N GLU A 359 -22.94 4.52 -4.19
CA GLU A 359 -21.79 5.13 -4.87
C GLU A 359 -21.00 6.04 -3.91
N GLU A 360 -21.67 6.93 -3.17
CA GLU A 360 -21.01 7.78 -2.17
C GLU A 360 -20.33 6.98 -1.04
N ALA A 361 -20.97 5.91 -0.57
CA ALA A 361 -20.42 5.04 0.45
C ALA A 361 -19.11 4.36 -0.02
N ILE A 362 -19.10 3.84 -1.25
CA ILE A 362 -17.90 3.26 -1.87
C ILE A 362 -16.79 4.32 -2.01
N LEU A 363 -17.14 5.53 -2.46
CA LEU A 363 -16.18 6.64 -2.57
C LEU A 363 -15.58 7.01 -1.21
N CYS A 364 -16.35 6.95 -0.13
CA CYS A 364 -15.86 7.20 1.23
C CYS A 364 -14.91 6.10 1.72
N VAL A 365 -15.23 4.83 1.45
CA VAL A 365 -14.36 3.68 1.76
C VAL A 365 -13.01 3.84 1.06
N GLU A 366 -13.04 4.10 -0.25
CA GLU A 366 -11.85 4.34 -1.05
C GLU A 366 -11.05 5.53 -0.52
N ALA A 367 -11.67 6.71 -0.44
CA ALA A 367 -10.98 7.95 -0.06
C ALA A 367 -10.28 7.85 1.30
N LEU A 368 -10.90 7.18 2.30
CA LEU A 368 -10.27 6.99 3.60
C LEU A 368 -9.08 6.02 3.52
N ALA A 369 -9.18 4.95 2.74
CA ALA A 369 -8.07 4.03 2.48
C ALA A 369 -6.91 4.68 1.70
N ARG A 370 -7.17 5.73 0.91
CA ARG A 370 -6.13 6.51 0.23
C ARG A 370 -5.29 7.38 1.16
N VAL A 371 -5.71 7.65 2.41
CA VAL A 371 -4.93 8.49 3.34
C VAL A 371 -3.53 7.92 3.60
N PRO A 372 -3.35 6.67 4.08
CA PRO A 372 -2.01 6.09 4.27
C PRO A 372 -1.23 5.99 2.96
N GLN A 373 -1.89 5.69 1.83
CA GLN A 373 -1.26 5.71 0.50
C GLN A 373 -0.64 7.08 0.20
N GLN A 374 -1.37 8.17 0.41
CA GLN A 374 -0.85 9.51 0.15
C GLN A 374 0.27 9.91 1.11
N VAL A 375 0.27 9.39 2.34
CA VAL A 375 1.38 9.58 3.28
C VAL A 375 2.64 8.87 2.78
N ILE A 376 2.53 7.67 2.21
CA ILE A 376 3.66 6.97 1.59
C ILE A 376 4.18 7.74 0.37
N LYS A 377 3.29 8.28 -0.48
CA LYS A 377 3.67 9.01 -1.70
C LYS A 377 4.32 10.36 -1.43
N TYR A 378 3.69 11.18 -0.60
CA TYR A 378 4.00 12.61 -0.49
C TYR A 378 4.38 13.05 0.93
N GLY A 379 4.32 12.15 1.90
CA GLY A 379 4.67 12.43 3.29
C GLY A 379 3.54 13.07 4.09
N LYS A 380 3.60 12.91 5.41
CA LYS A 380 2.55 13.35 6.35
C LYS A 380 2.18 14.83 6.22
N LEU A 381 3.17 15.70 6.01
CA LEU A 381 2.93 17.14 5.97
C LEU A 381 2.12 17.55 4.73
N ALA A 382 2.44 17.00 3.56
CA ALA A 382 1.70 17.25 2.33
C ALA A 382 0.28 16.67 2.45
N THR A 383 0.16 15.40 2.88
CA THR A 383 -1.17 14.76 3.04
C THR A 383 -2.05 15.50 4.05
N LYS A 384 -1.50 15.91 5.20
CA LYS A 384 -2.26 16.71 6.19
C LYS A 384 -2.66 18.08 5.64
N SER A 385 -1.86 18.67 4.76
CA SER A 385 -2.18 19.95 4.14
C SER A 385 -3.30 19.81 3.11
N PHE A 386 -3.28 18.77 2.28
CA PHE A 386 -4.30 18.55 1.25
C PHE A 386 -5.59 17.93 1.80
N TYR A 387 -5.49 16.94 2.70
CA TYR A 387 -6.61 16.17 3.25
C TYR A 387 -6.75 16.36 4.78
N PRO A 388 -6.83 17.60 5.31
CA PRO A 388 -6.81 17.82 6.74
C PRO A 388 -7.90 17.03 7.48
N ASN A 389 -9.08 16.86 6.88
CA ASN A 389 -10.21 16.21 7.54
C ASN A 389 -10.08 14.69 7.51
N LEU A 390 -9.87 14.07 6.36
CA LEU A 390 -9.67 12.62 6.26
C LEU A 390 -8.39 12.16 6.96
N TYR A 391 -7.31 12.95 6.91
CA TYR A 391 -6.09 12.69 7.68
C TYR A 391 -6.40 12.64 9.18
N ASN A 392 -7.19 13.59 9.68
CA ASN A 392 -7.58 13.60 11.08
C ASN A 392 -8.47 12.40 11.44
N ILE A 393 -9.45 12.04 10.60
CA ILE A 393 -10.27 10.84 10.83
C ILE A 393 -9.38 9.59 10.88
N TYR A 394 -8.47 9.42 9.93
CA TYR A 394 -7.59 8.26 9.88
C TYR A 394 -6.69 8.16 11.13
N TYR A 395 -5.94 9.22 11.45
CA TYR A 395 -4.95 9.16 12.53
C TYR A 395 -5.52 9.40 13.94
N ALA A 396 -6.66 10.06 14.08
CA ALA A 396 -7.28 10.33 15.38
C ALA A 396 -8.48 9.42 15.71
N LYS A 397 -9.02 8.66 14.73
CA LYS A 397 -10.11 7.71 14.98
C LYS A 397 -9.78 6.29 14.53
N VAL A 398 -9.37 6.10 13.28
CA VAL A 398 -9.12 4.75 12.71
C VAL A 398 -7.94 4.08 13.42
N ILE A 399 -6.76 4.71 13.46
CA ILE A 399 -5.57 4.15 14.10
C ILE A 399 -5.77 3.89 15.61
N PRO A 400 -6.33 4.83 16.42
CA PRO A 400 -6.67 4.55 17.80
C PRO A 400 -7.70 3.41 17.98
N GLY A 401 -8.62 3.29 17.03
CA GLY A 401 -9.55 2.16 16.96
C GLY A 401 -8.83 0.82 16.75
N CYS A 402 -7.87 0.76 15.82
CA CYS A 402 -7.02 -0.43 15.64
C CYS A 402 -6.19 -0.75 16.88
N ILE A 403 -5.65 0.27 17.56
CA ILE A 403 -4.92 0.10 18.83
C ILE A 403 -5.84 -0.51 19.88
N THR A 404 -7.03 0.06 20.07
CA THR A 404 -8.00 -0.43 21.06
C THR A 404 -8.40 -1.88 20.77
N ALA A 405 -8.68 -2.20 19.50
CA ALA A 405 -8.99 -3.57 19.09
C ALA A 405 -7.82 -4.53 19.36
N TYR A 406 -6.60 -4.14 19.02
CA TYR A 406 -5.40 -4.94 19.29
C TYR A 406 -5.21 -5.21 20.78
N GLU A 407 -5.31 -4.17 21.62
CA GLU A 407 -5.16 -4.30 23.07
C GLU A 407 -6.23 -5.21 23.68
N ASN A 408 -7.48 -5.08 23.23
CA ASN A 408 -8.59 -5.91 23.71
C ASN A 408 -8.41 -7.38 23.33
N MET A 409 -7.99 -7.66 22.10
CA MET A 409 -7.84 -9.03 21.61
C MET A 409 -6.59 -9.73 22.16
N CYS A 410 -5.47 -9.01 22.28
CA CYS A 410 -4.21 -9.60 22.72
C CYS A 410 -4.02 -9.52 24.24
N GLY A 411 -4.79 -8.69 24.96
CA GLY A 411 -4.62 -8.45 26.39
C GLY A 411 -3.33 -7.70 26.76
N VAL A 412 -2.65 -7.09 25.78
CA VAL A 412 -1.37 -6.39 25.97
C VAL A 412 -1.49 -4.95 25.49
N LYS A 413 -0.96 -4.00 26.28
CA LYS A 413 -0.91 -2.59 25.89
C LYS A 413 -0.02 -2.35 24.68
N TYR A 414 -0.54 -1.61 23.71
CA TYR A 414 0.21 -1.28 22.51
C TYR A 414 1.18 -0.14 22.81
N SER A 415 2.45 -0.36 22.47
CA SER A 415 3.49 0.67 22.56
C SER A 415 4.11 0.89 21.20
N PHE A 416 4.00 2.13 20.69
CA PHE A 416 4.68 2.54 19.48
C PHE A 416 5.95 3.32 19.83
N LYS A 417 7.05 2.58 19.98
CA LYS A 417 8.39 3.16 20.09
C LYS A 417 9.22 2.55 18.97
N LEU A 418 9.75 3.38 18.07
CA LEU A 418 10.71 2.93 17.06
C LEU A 418 12.12 3.11 17.61
N SER A 419 12.77 2.00 17.91
CA SER A 419 14.12 1.97 18.48
C SER A 419 15.13 1.72 17.38
N ALA A 420 16.15 2.58 17.31
CA ALA A 420 17.27 2.34 16.41
C ALA A 420 18.04 1.08 16.87
N PRO A 421 18.51 0.23 15.95
CA PRO A 421 19.36 -0.91 16.28
C PRO A 421 20.61 -0.48 17.04
N LYS A 422 21.05 -1.30 18.01
CA LYS A 422 22.35 -1.11 18.66
C LYS A 422 23.42 -1.04 17.56
N PHE A 423 24.24 0.02 17.55
CA PHE A 423 25.28 0.34 16.55
C PHE A 423 24.83 0.87 15.17
N ALA A 424 23.54 1.16 14.93
CA ALA A 424 23.09 1.77 13.67
C ALA A 424 23.79 3.11 13.36
N HIS A 425 24.08 3.90 14.41
CA HIS A 425 24.82 5.17 14.27
C HIS A 425 26.25 4.98 13.78
N LEU A 426 26.95 3.92 14.23
CA LEU A 426 28.33 3.64 13.83
C LEU A 426 28.41 3.21 12.35
N LYS A 427 27.49 2.35 11.91
CA LYS A 427 27.40 1.90 10.51
C LYS A 427 27.03 3.04 9.56
N ARG A 428 26.10 3.91 9.95
CA ARG A 428 25.69 5.10 9.18
C ARG A 428 26.79 6.16 9.13
N PHE A 429 27.59 6.29 10.19
CA PHE A 429 28.77 7.17 10.22
C PHE A 429 29.89 6.66 9.29
N LEU A 430 30.13 5.34 9.26
CA LEU A 430 31.12 4.72 8.37
C LEU A 430 30.70 4.80 6.89
N ARG A 431 29.40 4.66 6.57
CA ARG A 431 28.87 4.78 5.19
C ARG A 431 28.93 6.20 4.62
N ARG A 432 28.85 7.25 5.45
CA ARG A 432 28.94 8.66 5.00
C ARG A 432 30.30 9.04 4.41
N LYS A 433 31.34 8.23 4.58
CA LYS A 433 32.68 8.46 4.02
C LYS A 433 32.91 7.89 2.61
N LEU A 434 31.93 7.23 2.00
CA LEU A 434 32.00 6.78 0.61
C LEU A 434 31.03 7.63 -0.23
N PRO A 435 31.52 8.38 -1.23
CA PRO A 435 30.66 9.18 -2.09
C PRO A 435 29.78 8.25 -2.94
N PHE A 436 28.47 8.32 -2.73
CA PHE A 436 27.49 7.76 -3.65
C PHE A 436 27.49 8.62 -4.91
N VAL A 437 27.98 8.04 -6.01
CA VAL A 437 27.73 8.52 -7.37
C VAL A 437 26.24 8.26 -7.65
N ARG A 438 25.46 9.32 -7.84
CA ARG A 438 24.08 9.27 -8.34
C ARG A 438 24.06 9.04 -9.84
#